data_AF-A0AAU5ITR3-F1
#
_entry.id   AF-A0AAU5ITR3-F1
#
_cell.length_a   1.000
_cell.length_b   1.000
_cell.length_c   1.000
_cell.angle_alpha   90.00
_cell.angle_beta   90.00
_cell.angle_gamma   90.00
#
_symmetry.space_group_name_H-M   'P 1'
#
loop_
_entity.id
_entity.type
_entity.pdbx_description
1 polymer ?
#
loop_
_entity_poly.entity_id
_entity_poly.type
_entity_poly.pdbx_seq_one_letter_code
_entity_poly.pdbx_strand_id
1 'polypeptide(L)'
;MSDVHMLTGAYALDALQGRERAAVEAHCAGCPACLRECEEFRATAARLGIASATTPPAALKGRVLDIVRATPRQPVWRRRMSGLGWRLRRRAAVRLPRRALR
;
A
#
# COMPACT_ATOMS: atom_id res chain seq x y z
N MET A 1 15.59 12.02 -14.23
CA MET A 1 14.55 12.00 -13.18
C MET A 1 13.26 12.44 -13.85
N SER A 2 12.21 11.62 -13.87
CA SER A 2 10.93 12.09 -14.42
C SER A 2 10.36 13.16 -13.50
N ASP A 3 9.65 14.12 -14.08
CA ASP A 3 8.84 15.07 -13.34
C ASP A 3 7.75 14.30 -12.56
N VAL A 4 7.61 14.56 -11.25
CA VAL A 4 6.64 13.89 -10.39
C VAL A 4 5.19 14.25 -10.75
N HIS A 5 4.97 15.42 -11.35
CA HIS A 5 3.66 15.83 -11.88
C HIS A 5 3.20 14.91 -13.00
N MET A 6 4.13 14.39 -13.81
CA MET A 6 3.82 13.48 -14.92
C MET A 6 3.53 12.03 -14.48
N LEU A 7 3.68 11.72 -13.18
CA LEU A 7 3.48 10.38 -12.63
C LEU A 7 2.08 10.17 -12.01
N THR A 8 1.25 11.21 -11.92
CA THR A 8 -0.08 11.15 -11.28
C THR A 8 -1.01 10.13 -11.93
N GLY A 9 -1.00 10.03 -13.26
CA GLY A 9 -1.77 9.03 -13.99
C GLY A 9 -1.34 7.59 -13.69
N ALA A 10 -0.03 7.31 -13.75
CA ALA A 10 0.51 5.99 -13.41
C ALA A 10 0.26 5.64 -11.93
N TYR A 11 0.37 6.61 -11.03
CA TYR A 11 0.04 6.43 -9.62
C TYR A 11 -1.45 6.13 -9.41
N ALA A 12 -2.35 6.86 -10.07
CA ALA A 12 -3.80 6.66 -9.97
C ALA A 12 -4.23 5.26 -10.43
N LEU A 13 -3.50 4.67 -11.37
CA LEU A 13 -3.74 3.33 -11.92
C LEU A 13 -2.97 2.21 -11.19
N ASP A 14 -2.35 2.51 -10.04
CA ASP A 14 -1.55 1.56 -9.24
C ASP A 14 -0.37 0.94 -10.02
N ALA A 15 0.14 1.65 -11.03
CA ALA A 15 1.22 1.20 -11.91
C ALA A 15 2.63 1.55 -11.41
N LEU A 16 2.75 2.28 -10.29
CA LEU A 16 4.03 2.67 -9.70
C LEU A 16 4.40 1.79 -8.50
N GLN A 17 5.70 1.54 -8.36
CA GLN A 17 6.26 0.76 -7.26
C GLN A 17 7.42 1.49 -6.57
N GLY A 18 7.68 1.14 -5.31
CA GLY A 18 8.84 1.62 -4.56
C GLY A 18 8.97 3.14 -4.52
N ARG A 19 10.11 3.66 -5.00
CA ARG A 19 10.51 5.07 -4.88
C ARG A 19 9.58 6.04 -5.62
N GLU A 20 9.04 5.64 -6.77
CA GLU A 20 8.21 6.52 -7.61
C GLU A 20 6.84 6.73 -6.97
N ARG A 21 6.25 5.64 -6.46
CA ARG A 21 5.02 5.72 -5.67
C ARG A 21 5.19 6.63 -4.46
N ALA A 22 6.26 6.43 -3.68
CA ALA A 22 6.54 7.24 -2.50
C ALA A 22 6.75 8.73 -2.84
N ALA A 23 7.35 9.03 -3.99
CA ALA A 23 7.53 10.40 -4.46
C ALA A 23 6.20 11.09 -4.78
N VAL A 24 5.28 10.42 -5.47
CA VAL A 24 3.95 10.97 -5.77
C VAL A 24 3.13 11.14 -4.50
N GLU A 25 3.18 10.18 -3.57
CA GLU A 25 2.50 10.27 -2.27
C GLU A 25 2.99 11.47 -1.46
N ALA A 26 4.32 11.66 -1.36
CA ALA A 26 4.91 12.82 -0.69
C ALA A 26 4.54 14.15 -1.38
N HIS A 27 4.48 14.17 -2.71
CA HIS A 27 4.12 15.36 -3.48
C HIS A 27 2.64 15.74 -3.29
N CYS A 28 1.72 14.77 -3.34
CA CYS A 28 0.29 15.01 -3.16
C CYS A 28 -0.06 15.53 -1.76
N ALA A 29 0.78 15.30 -0.76
CA ALA A 29 0.62 15.89 0.57
C ALA A 29 0.77 17.43 0.59
N GLY A 30 1.48 18.00 -0.40
CA GLY A 30 1.72 19.46 -0.51
C GLY A 30 1.14 20.12 -1.77
N CYS A 31 0.62 19.34 -2.73
CA CYS A 31 0.07 19.86 -3.98
C CYS A 31 -1.38 19.42 -4.19
N PRO A 32 -2.37 20.27 -3.84
CA PRO A 32 -3.79 19.97 -4.03
C PRO A 32 -4.18 19.71 -5.49
N ALA A 33 -3.49 20.34 -6.45
CA ALA A 33 -3.74 20.12 -7.87
C ALA A 33 -3.43 18.68 -8.30
N CYS A 34 -2.30 18.13 -7.89
CA CYS A 34 -1.94 16.74 -8.19
C CYS A 34 -2.78 15.72 -7.42
N LEU A 35 -3.20 16.03 -6.19
CA LEU A 35 -4.16 15.19 -5.47
C LEU A 35 -5.47 15.09 -6.26
N ARG A 36 -6.02 16.24 -6.69
CA ARG A 36 -7.24 16.31 -7.50
C ARG A 36 -7.08 15.57 -8.82
N GLU A 37 -5.97 15.75 -9.52
CA GLU A 37 -5.70 15.05 -10.78
C GLU A 37 -5.68 13.52 -10.58
N CYS A 38 -5.06 13.02 -9.50
CA CYS A 38 -5.10 11.59 -9.17
C CYS A 38 -6.54 11.10 -8.91
N GLU A 39 -7.38 11.90 -8.25
CA GLU A 39 -8.79 11.59 -8.02
C GLU A 39 -9.58 11.56 -9.34
N GLU A 40 -9.36 12.53 -10.22
CA GLU A 40 -9.99 12.62 -11.55
C GLU A 40 -9.59 11.43 -12.44
N PHE A 41 -8.31 11.01 -12.40
CA PHE A 41 -7.86 9.81 -13.09
C PHE A 41 -8.49 8.54 -12.52
N ARG A 42 -8.58 8.40 -11.19
CA ARG A 42 -9.28 7.24 -10.58
C ARG A 42 -10.75 7.19 -10.96
N ALA A 43 -11.43 8.33 -10.97
CA ALA A 43 -12.82 8.41 -11.40
C ALA A 43 -12.99 7.99 -12.87
N THR A 44 -12.08 8.44 -13.74
CA THR A 44 -12.08 8.03 -15.15
C THR A 44 -11.80 6.54 -15.32
N ALA A 45 -10.81 6.00 -14.61
CA ALA A 45 -10.48 4.58 -14.61
C ALA A 45 -11.66 3.72 -14.14
N ALA A 46 -12.41 4.16 -13.13
CA ALA A 46 -13.62 3.47 -12.67
C ALA A 46 -14.70 3.40 -13.76
N ARG A 47 -14.93 4.50 -14.50
CA ARG A 47 -15.88 4.52 -15.62
C ARG A 47 -15.46 3.56 -16.74
N LEU A 48 -14.17 3.53 -17.07
CA LEU A 48 -13.63 2.60 -18.05
C LEU A 48 -13.76 1.14 -17.59
N GLY A 49 -13.52 0.86 -16.31
CA GLY A 49 -13.69 -0.47 -15.71
C GLY A 49 -15.13 -0.96 -15.77
N ILE A 50 -16.11 -0.08 -15.53
CA ILE A 50 -17.53 -0.40 -15.68
C ILE A 50 -17.87 -0.68 -17.15
N ALA A 51 -17.41 0.18 -18.07
CA ALA A 51 -17.68 0.03 -19.50
C ALA A 51 -17.06 -1.24 -20.12
N SER A 52 -15.98 -1.75 -19.54
CA SER A 52 -15.26 -2.95 -19.99
C SER A 52 -15.61 -4.21 -19.17
N ALA A 53 -16.54 -4.13 -18.23
CA ALA A 53 -16.88 -5.25 -17.36
C ALA A 53 -17.53 -6.41 -18.14
N THR A 54 -17.14 -7.63 -17.81
CA THR A 54 -17.74 -8.86 -18.34
C THR A 54 -18.45 -9.63 -17.23
N THR A 55 -19.45 -10.43 -17.61
CA THR A 55 -20.21 -11.25 -16.65
C THR A 55 -19.30 -12.31 -16.01
N PRO A 56 -19.10 -12.29 -14.67
CA PRO A 56 -18.29 -13.30 -14.01
C PRO A 56 -19.03 -14.64 -13.92
N PRO A 57 -18.31 -15.78 -13.78
CA PRO A 57 -18.94 -17.07 -13.51
C PRO A 57 -19.79 -17.03 -12.24
N ALA A 58 -21.00 -17.62 -12.27
CA ALA A 58 -21.96 -17.56 -11.15
C ALA A 58 -21.38 -18.06 -9.81
N ALA A 59 -20.50 -19.06 -9.85
CA ALA A 59 -19.87 -19.63 -8.66
C ALA A 59 -18.76 -18.74 -8.04
N LEU A 60 -18.27 -17.72 -8.75
CA LEU A 60 -17.12 -16.92 -8.32
C LEU A 60 -17.38 -16.24 -6.97
N LYS A 61 -18.57 -15.65 -6.80
CA LYS A 61 -18.94 -14.98 -5.54
C LYS A 61 -18.91 -15.94 -4.35
N GLY A 62 -19.47 -17.14 -4.50
CA GLY A 62 -19.46 -18.17 -3.46
C GLY A 62 -18.03 -18.53 -3.07
N ARG A 63 -17.19 -18.87 -4.06
CA ARG A 63 -15.77 -19.21 -3.85
C ARG A 63 -15.00 -18.12 -3.12
N VAL A 64 -15.18 -16.85 -3.49
CA VAL A 64 -14.51 -15.72 -2.81
C VAL A 64 -14.97 -15.61 -1.36
N LEU A 65 -16.27 -15.75 -1.09
CA LEU A 65 -16.80 -15.68 0.27
C LEU A 65 -16.32 -16.84 1.14
N ASP A 66 -16.16 -18.04 0.58
CA ASP A 66 -15.60 -19.18 1.29
C ASP A 66 -14.15 -18.93 1.69
N ILE A 67 -13.34 -18.38 0.78
CA ILE A 67 -11.94 -17.97 1.07
C ILE A 67 -11.91 -16.91 2.17
N VAL A 68 -12.76 -15.89 2.10
CA VAL A 68 -12.85 -14.83 3.11
C VAL A 68 -13.20 -15.39 4.49
N ARG A 69 -14.14 -16.35 4.57
CA ARG A 69 -14.51 -17.02 5.82
C ARG A 69 -13.37 -17.87 6.38
N ALA A 70 -12.64 -18.57 5.51
CA ALA A 70 -11.52 -19.41 5.89
C ALA A 70 -10.25 -18.61 6.28
N THR A 71 -10.13 -17.35 5.83
CA THR A 71 -8.96 -16.52 6.10
C THR A 71 -8.99 -16.01 7.56
N PRO A 72 -8.01 -16.39 8.40
CA PRO A 72 -7.95 -15.90 9.77
C PRO A 72 -7.80 -14.38 9.79
N ARG A 73 -8.66 -13.70 10.56
CA ARG A 73 -8.55 -12.25 10.73
C ARG A 73 -7.27 -11.92 11.49
N GLN A 74 -6.43 -11.04 10.92
CA GLN A 74 -5.28 -10.57 11.68
C GLN A 74 -5.73 -9.74 12.87
N PRO A 75 -5.22 -10.02 14.09
CA PRO A 75 -5.61 -9.27 15.26
C PRO A 75 -5.12 -7.82 15.16
N VAL A 76 -5.94 -6.88 15.63
CA VAL A 76 -5.74 -5.42 15.49
C VAL A 76 -4.42 -4.92 16.11
N TRP A 77 -3.86 -5.63 17.10
CA TRP A 77 -2.56 -5.30 17.70
C TRP A 77 -1.38 -5.62 16.77
N ARG A 78 -1.49 -6.66 15.93
CA ARG A 78 -0.46 -6.99 14.94
C ARG A 78 -0.35 -5.91 13.86
N ARG A 79 -1.45 -5.23 13.52
CA ARG A 79 -1.50 -4.08 12.58
C ARG A 79 -0.84 -2.82 13.15
N ARG A 80 -0.91 -2.59 14.46
CA ARG A 80 -0.30 -1.43 15.15
C ARG A 80 1.20 -1.63 15.41
N MET A 81 1.63 -2.87 15.63
CA MET A 81 3.03 -3.21 15.93
C MET A 81 3.95 -3.29 14.70
N SER A 82 3.42 -3.33 13.48
CA SER A 82 4.22 -3.35 12.23
C SER A 82 5.15 -2.13 12.08
N GLY A 83 4.81 -0.99 12.71
CA GLY A 83 5.65 0.22 12.75
C GLY A 83 6.65 0.29 13.92
N LEU A 84 6.55 -0.62 14.89
CA LEU A 84 7.39 -0.68 16.11
C LEU A 84 8.35 -1.89 16.11
N GLY A 85 7.98 -2.99 15.45
CA GLY A 85 8.75 -4.23 15.41
C GLY A 85 10.13 -4.10 14.75
N TRP A 86 10.29 -3.20 13.77
CA TRP A 86 11.60 -2.89 13.17
C TRP A 86 12.54 -2.10 14.09
N ARG A 87 11.99 -1.24 14.96
CA ARG A 87 12.79 -0.42 15.88
C ARG A 87 13.28 -1.22 17.08
N LEU A 88 12.46 -2.13 17.62
CA LEU A 88 12.84 -2.95 18.77
C LEU A 88 13.86 -4.04 18.41
N ARG A 89 13.82 -4.60 17.19
CA ARG A 89 14.85 -5.54 16.71
C ARG A 89 16.23 -4.90 16.48
N ARG A 90 16.32 -3.60 16.18
CA ARG A 90 17.62 -2.90 16.03
C ARG A 90 18.28 -2.54 17.36
N ARG A 91 17.53 -2.39 18.46
CA ARG A 91 18.09 -2.07 19.78
C ARG A 91 18.59 -3.29 20.57
N ALA A 92 18.14 -4.49 20.22
CA ALA A 92 18.61 -5.73 20.85
C ALA A 92 19.98 -6.23 20.32
N ALA A 93 20.58 -5.55 19.34
CA ALA A 93 21.87 -5.92 18.75
C ALA A 93 23.07 -5.16 19.35
N VAL A 94 22.88 -4.35 20.40
CA VAL A 94 24.01 -3.77 21.15
C VAL A 94 24.51 -4.81 22.14
N ARG A 95 25.54 -5.55 21.71
CA ARG A 95 26.43 -6.36 22.56
C ARG A 95 26.84 -5.55 23.80
N LEU A 96 26.50 -6.04 24.99
CA LEU A 96 27.22 -5.65 26.21
C LEU A 96 28.55 -6.43 26.24
N PRO A 97 29.70 -5.75 26.38
CA PRO A 97 30.98 -6.43 26.47
C PRO A 97 31.10 -7.19 27.80
N ARG A 98 31.68 -8.40 27.72
CA ARG A 98 32.11 -9.20 28.86
C ARG A 98 33.07 -8.38 29.72
N ARG A 99 32.72 -8.13 30.98
CA ARG A 99 33.71 -7.71 31.98
C ARG A 99 34.08 -8.91 32.85
N ALA A 100 35.35 -9.25 32.76
CA ALA A 100 36.05 -10.20 33.59
C ALA A 100 36.14 -9.69 35.03
N LEU A 101 35.75 -10.55 35.98
CA LEU A 101 36.11 -10.57 37.39
C LEU A 101 35.98 -12.05 37.77
N ARG A 102 36.92 -12.75 38.39
CA ARG A 102 38.25 -12.46 38.92
C ARG A 102 38.97 -13.80 38.99
#